data_AF-A0A258C1D6-F1
#
_entry.id   AF-A0A258C1D6-F1
#
_cell.length_a   1.000
_cell.length_b   1.000
_cell.length_c   1.000
_cell.angle_alpha   90.00
_cell.angle_beta   90.00
_cell.angle_gamma   90.00
#
_symmetry.space_group_name_H-M   'P 1'
#
loop_
_entity.id
_entity.type
_entity.pdbx_description
1 polymer ?
#
loop_
_entity_poly.entity_id
_entity_poly.type
_entity_poly.pdbx_seq_one_letter_code
_entity_poly.pdbx_strand_id
1 'polypeptide(L)'
;MTDAPGSDKKDWKPATQAVRGGLMRSQHGEISEALYLTSGYAYDSAEQAMRRMAGEEEGFVYSRYGSPTNEMLQQRLCLIEGAEACRVTGSGMGAISSAILAPLKAGDRVVAATALFGSCRWIIANQMPKFGIETVFVDGADLDAWKREIDKGCQLVLIESPANPKSPRSEKKRTKSKFYPEYSKVKPPEHRSV
;
A
#
# COMPACT_ATOMS: atom_id res chain seq x y z
N MET A 1 -25.10 18.53 5.69
CA MET A 1 -24.20 18.72 4.54
C MET A 1 -24.01 17.36 3.87
N THR A 2 -25.02 16.92 3.14
CA THR A 2 -24.94 15.77 2.23
C THR A 2 -24.17 16.22 0.97
N ASP A 3 -23.40 15.32 0.38
CA ASP A 3 -22.69 15.64 -0.87
C ASP A 3 -23.71 16.04 -1.95
N ALA A 4 -23.31 16.97 -2.84
CA ALA A 4 -24.20 17.43 -3.90
C ALA A 4 -24.61 16.25 -4.79
N PRO A 5 -25.91 16.09 -5.11
CA PRO A 5 -26.35 15.01 -5.98
C PRO A 5 -25.67 15.15 -7.35
N GLY A 6 -24.97 14.09 -7.78
CA GLY A 6 -24.36 13.99 -9.12
C GLY A 6 -22.85 14.25 -9.22
N SER A 7 -22.13 14.65 -8.16
CA SER A 7 -20.66 14.69 -8.23
C SER A 7 -20.07 13.31 -7.96
N ASP A 8 -19.37 12.72 -8.94
CA ASP A 8 -18.53 11.55 -8.65
C ASP A 8 -17.41 12.01 -7.70
N LYS A 9 -17.22 11.28 -6.60
CA LYS A 9 -16.15 11.57 -5.63
C LYS A 9 -14.77 11.49 -6.28
N LYS A 10 -14.65 10.78 -7.42
CA LYS A 10 -13.45 10.73 -8.26
C LYS A 10 -13.08 12.08 -8.88
N ASP A 11 -14.05 12.97 -9.11
CA ASP A 11 -13.82 14.28 -9.74
C ASP A 11 -13.31 15.34 -8.75
N TRP A 12 -13.34 15.04 -7.45
CA TRP A 12 -12.83 15.94 -6.43
C TRP A 12 -11.30 16.06 -6.48
N LYS A 13 -10.78 17.22 -6.07
CA LYS A 13 -9.32 17.39 -5.91
C LYS A 13 -8.78 16.41 -4.85
N PRO A 14 -7.53 15.91 -4.98
CA PRO A 14 -6.98 14.92 -4.06
C PRO A 14 -7.06 15.29 -2.57
N ALA A 15 -6.83 16.56 -2.24
CA ALA A 15 -6.95 17.04 -0.86
C ALA A 15 -8.38 16.90 -0.30
N THR A 16 -9.40 17.08 -1.13
CA THR A 16 -10.80 16.88 -0.75
C THR A 16 -11.15 15.40 -0.62
N GLN A 17 -10.64 14.56 -1.52
CA GLN A 17 -10.77 13.10 -1.41
C GLN A 17 -10.13 12.57 -0.12
N ALA A 18 -8.97 13.11 0.28
CA ALA A 18 -8.30 12.72 1.52
C ALA A 18 -9.10 13.06 2.78
N VAL A 19 -9.93 14.11 2.76
CA VAL A 19 -10.74 14.52 3.92
C VAL A 19 -12.11 13.82 3.94
N ARG A 20 -12.72 13.59 2.78
CA ARG A 20 -14.15 13.19 2.68
C ARG A 20 -14.42 11.93 1.88
N GLY A 21 -13.42 11.41 1.17
CA GLY A 21 -13.53 10.18 0.39
C GLY A 21 -13.80 8.97 1.28
N GLY A 22 -14.57 8.01 0.76
CA GLY A 22 -14.82 6.73 1.42
C GLY A 22 -15.72 6.75 2.66
N LEU A 23 -16.32 7.88 3.05
CA LEU A 23 -17.16 7.95 4.26
C LEU A 23 -18.40 7.03 4.18
N MET A 24 -18.61 6.26 5.25
CA MET A 24 -19.78 5.40 5.48
C MET A 24 -20.43 5.78 6.81
N ARG A 25 -21.26 6.83 6.80
CA ARG A 25 -21.97 7.29 8.00
C ARG A 25 -22.99 6.26 8.46
N SER A 26 -23.04 6.02 9.76
CA SER A 26 -24.07 5.21 10.40
C SER A 26 -25.42 5.92 10.42
N GLN A 27 -26.43 5.22 10.93
CA GLN A 27 -27.76 5.77 11.21
C GLN A 27 -27.76 6.98 12.16
N HIS A 28 -26.67 7.21 12.91
CA HIS A 28 -26.57 8.32 13.86
C HIS A 28 -26.11 9.64 13.22
N GLY A 29 -25.65 9.61 11.95
CA GLY A 29 -25.29 10.81 11.21
C GLY A 29 -24.04 11.52 11.73
N GLU A 30 -23.13 10.79 12.35
CA GLU A 30 -21.87 11.32 12.88
C GLU A 30 -21.02 12.02 11.80
N ILE A 31 -20.23 13.02 12.23
CA ILE A 31 -19.34 13.76 11.35
C ILE A 31 -18.03 13.01 11.13
N SER A 32 -17.43 12.52 12.22
CA SER A 32 -16.21 11.71 12.20
C SER A 32 -16.54 10.26 11.90
N GLU A 33 -15.58 9.52 11.34
CA GLU A 33 -15.71 8.09 11.09
C GLU A 33 -15.92 7.30 12.39
N ALA A 34 -16.95 6.46 12.42
CA ALA A 34 -17.20 5.57 13.53
C ALA A 34 -16.14 4.45 13.61
N LEU A 35 -15.82 4.01 14.84
CA LEU A 35 -14.93 2.89 15.10
C LEU A 35 -15.73 1.62 15.41
N TYR A 36 -15.67 0.66 14.51
CA TYR A 36 -16.33 -0.63 14.65
C TYR A 36 -15.38 -1.67 15.28
N LEU A 37 -15.33 -1.69 16.61
CA LEU A 37 -14.47 -2.59 17.40
C LEU A 37 -15.14 -3.95 17.65
N THR A 38 -15.38 -4.70 16.57
CA THR A 38 -15.99 -6.04 16.61
C THR A 38 -15.23 -7.02 15.73
N SER A 39 -15.33 -8.31 16.03
CA SER A 39 -14.82 -9.39 15.19
C SER A 39 -15.85 -9.92 14.19
N GLY A 40 -17.13 -9.97 14.57
CA GLY A 40 -18.21 -10.52 13.76
C GLY A 40 -19.44 -9.62 13.70
N TYR A 41 -20.38 -9.97 12.84
CA TYR A 41 -21.59 -9.20 12.55
C TYR A 41 -22.82 -10.09 12.71
N ALA A 42 -23.91 -9.51 13.19
CA ALA A 42 -25.19 -10.20 13.31
C ALA A 42 -25.91 -10.29 11.96
N TYR A 43 -26.82 -11.26 11.87
CA TYR A 43 -27.68 -11.50 10.71
C TYR A 43 -29.14 -11.52 11.17
N ASP A 44 -30.03 -11.05 10.32
CA ASP A 44 -31.47 -11.02 10.57
C ASP A 44 -32.10 -12.42 10.45
N SER A 45 -31.44 -13.34 9.73
CA SER A 45 -31.87 -14.72 9.51
C SER A 45 -30.70 -15.64 9.16
N ALA A 46 -30.89 -16.95 9.31
CA ALA A 46 -29.90 -17.95 8.90
C ALA A 46 -29.69 -17.93 7.37
N GLU A 47 -30.75 -17.69 6.61
CA GLU A 47 -30.74 -17.54 5.16
C GLU A 47 -29.88 -16.34 4.73
N GLN A 48 -29.96 -15.22 5.45
CA GLN A 48 -29.08 -14.08 5.20
C GLN A 48 -27.61 -14.42 5.47
N ALA A 49 -27.32 -15.14 6.56
CA ALA A 49 -25.96 -15.57 6.85
C ALA A 49 -25.38 -16.42 5.71
N MET A 50 -26.17 -17.35 5.16
CA MET A 50 -25.77 -18.16 4.00
C MET A 50 -25.47 -17.29 2.77
N ARG A 51 -26.38 -16.37 2.39
CA ARG A 51 -26.16 -15.50 1.23
C ARG A 51 -24.94 -14.59 1.37
N ARG A 52 -24.73 -14.00 2.55
CA ARG A 52 -23.53 -13.18 2.82
C ARG A 52 -22.24 -14.00 2.76
N MET A 53 -22.22 -15.22 3.29
CA MET A 53 -21.05 -16.10 3.19
C MET A 53 -20.77 -16.56 1.76
N ALA A 54 -21.81 -16.75 0.94
CA ALA A 54 -21.69 -17.08 -0.48
C ALA A 54 -21.28 -15.87 -1.35
N GLY A 55 -21.29 -14.65 -0.80
CA GLY A 55 -21.05 -13.42 -1.56
C GLY A 55 -22.21 -12.98 -2.46
N GLU A 56 -23.40 -13.55 -2.25
CA GLU A 56 -24.63 -13.23 -2.98
C GLU A 56 -25.35 -12.00 -2.42
N GLU A 57 -25.04 -11.63 -1.17
CA GLU A 57 -25.55 -10.44 -0.50
C GLU A 57 -24.36 -9.63 0.06
N GLU A 58 -24.34 -8.32 -0.21
CA GLU A 58 -23.32 -7.43 0.35
C GLU A 58 -23.44 -7.33 1.88
N GLY A 59 -22.30 -7.19 2.54
CA GLY A 59 -22.24 -6.98 3.97
C GLY A 59 -20.95 -7.50 4.57
N PHE A 60 -20.71 -7.11 5.82
CA PHE A 60 -19.57 -7.59 6.57
C PHE A 60 -19.90 -8.94 7.23
N VAL A 61 -18.96 -9.89 7.13
CA VAL A 61 -19.09 -11.25 7.69
C VAL A 61 -18.19 -11.39 8.91
N TYR A 62 -16.89 -11.10 8.73
CA TYR A 62 -15.88 -11.22 9.78
C TYR A 62 -14.74 -10.22 9.55
N SER A 63 -14.36 -9.49 10.61
CA SER A 63 -13.41 -8.36 10.55
C SER A 63 -12.00 -8.74 10.10
N ARG A 64 -11.66 -10.04 10.07
CA ARG A 64 -10.42 -10.52 9.45
C ARG A 64 -10.34 -10.18 7.96
N TYR A 65 -11.48 -10.19 7.26
CA TYR A 65 -11.56 -9.96 5.81
C TYR A 65 -12.07 -8.56 5.46
N GLY A 66 -12.90 -7.98 6.32
CA GLY A 66 -13.42 -6.62 6.13
C GLY A 66 -14.18 -6.10 7.34
N SER A 67 -14.02 -4.81 7.63
CA SER A 67 -14.78 -4.08 8.64
C SER A 67 -15.13 -2.69 8.10
N PRO A 68 -16.23 -2.05 8.57
CA PRO A 68 -16.60 -0.72 8.09
C PRO A 68 -15.47 0.31 8.28
N THR A 69 -14.78 0.26 9.42
CA THR A 69 -13.63 1.15 9.70
C THR A 69 -12.54 1.02 8.63
N ASN A 70 -12.13 -0.22 8.32
CA ASN A 70 -11.09 -0.47 7.34
C ASN A 70 -11.57 -0.20 5.91
N GLU A 71 -12.85 -0.45 5.63
CA GLU A 71 -13.46 -0.19 4.32
C GLU A 71 -13.42 1.31 3.99
N MET A 72 -13.76 2.18 4.94
CA MET A 72 -13.66 3.63 4.73
C MET A 72 -12.22 4.07 4.38
N LEU A 73 -11.22 3.49 5.06
CA LEU A 73 -9.80 3.74 4.76
C LEU A 73 -9.41 3.22 3.37
N GLN A 74 -9.80 1.99 3.03
CA GLN A 74 -9.52 1.39 1.72
C GLN A 74 -10.10 2.23 0.59
N GLN A 75 -11.38 2.60 0.69
CA GLN A 75 -12.05 3.41 -0.32
C GLN A 75 -11.40 4.79 -0.49
N ARG A 76 -10.95 5.40 0.61
CA ARG A 76 -10.20 6.65 0.58
C ARG A 76 -8.85 6.50 -0.12
N LEU A 77 -8.10 5.44 0.19
CA LEU A 77 -6.83 5.14 -0.46
C LEU A 77 -7.01 4.86 -1.96
N CYS A 78 -8.05 4.13 -2.36
CA CYS A 78 -8.40 3.94 -3.77
C CYS A 78 -8.54 5.27 -4.51
N LEU A 79 -9.29 6.22 -3.92
CA LEU A 79 -9.51 7.53 -4.53
C LEU A 79 -8.21 8.32 -4.68
N ILE A 80 -7.35 8.33 -3.64
CA ILE A 80 -6.09 9.09 -3.63
C ILE A 80 -5.09 8.52 -4.64
N GLU A 81 -4.96 7.19 -4.70
CA GLU A 81 -4.00 6.51 -5.58
C GLU A 81 -4.53 6.32 -7.01
N GLY A 82 -5.83 6.59 -7.24
CA GLY A 82 -6.50 6.27 -8.51
C GLY A 82 -6.60 4.77 -8.77
N ALA A 83 -6.58 3.95 -7.71
CA ALA A 83 -6.66 2.50 -7.81
C ALA A 83 -8.10 2.00 -7.83
N GLU A 84 -8.35 0.89 -8.52
CA GLU A 84 -9.67 0.26 -8.60
C GLU A 84 -10.07 -0.40 -7.27
N ALA A 85 -9.09 -0.91 -6.52
CA ALA A 85 -9.29 -1.58 -5.24
C ALA A 85 -8.07 -1.37 -4.33
N CYS A 86 -8.33 -1.43 -3.01
CA CYS A 86 -7.31 -1.31 -1.98
C CYS A 86 -7.63 -2.30 -0.85
N ARG A 87 -6.59 -2.86 -0.23
CA ARG A 87 -6.71 -3.71 0.95
C ARG A 87 -5.74 -3.25 2.03
N VAL A 88 -6.25 -3.10 3.24
CA VAL A 88 -5.44 -2.72 4.41
C VAL A 88 -4.95 -3.99 5.12
N THR A 89 -3.67 -4.02 5.47
CA THR A 89 -3.01 -5.12 6.16
C THR A 89 -2.54 -4.68 7.55
N GLY A 90 -2.23 -5.65 8.42
CA GLY A 90 -1.74 -5.34 9.77
C GLY A 90 -0.36 -4.67 9.82
N SER A 91 0.40 -4.69 8.72
CA SER A 91 1.67 -3.98 8.57
C SER A 91 2.04 -3.77 7.11
N GLY A 92 3.01 -2.89 6.84
CA GLY A 92 3.57 -2.71 5.49
C GLY A 92 4.23 -3.99 4.95
N MET A 93 4.88 -4.79 5.81
CA MET A 93 5.43 -6.09 5.38
C MET A 93 4.32 -7.11 5.10
N GLY A 94 3.17 -7.02 5.78
CA GLY A 94 1.97 -7.77 5.41
C GLY A 94 1.51 -7.43 4.00
N ALA A 95 1.47 -6.14 3.66
CA ALA A 95 1.11 -5.68 2.32
C ALA A 95 2.09 -6.20 1.25
N ILE A 96 3.40 -6.01 1.46
CA ILE A 96 4.43 -6.48 0.54
C ILE A 96 4.38 -8.01 0.37
N SER A 97 4.26 -8.76 1.46
CA SER A 97 4.20 -10.22 1.39
C SER A 97 2.96 -10.70 0.63
N SER A 98 1.79 -10.13 0.91
CA SER A 98 0.56 -10.46 0.19
C SER A 98 0.63 -10.07 -1.29
N ALA A 99 1.18 -8.89 -1.61
CA ALA A 99 1.32 -8.43 -2.99
C ALA A 99 2.28 -9.29 -3.82
N ILE A 100 3.29 -9.91 -3.19
CA ILE A 100 4.23 -10.82 -3.85
C ILE A 100 3.67 -12.24 -3.94
N LEU A 101 3.10 -12.77 -2.85
CA LEU A 101 2.67 -14.17 -2.80
C LEU A 101 1.33 -14.44 -3.49
N ALA A 102 0.43 -13.45 -3.57
CA ALA A 102 -0.86 -13.64 -4.22
C ALA A 102 -0.75 -13.98 -5.73
N PRO A 103 0.12 -13.32 -6.53
CA PRO A 103 0.22 -13.61 -7.96
C PRO A 103 1.25 -14.71 -8.31
N LEU A 104 2.10 -15.14 -7.37
CA LEU A 104 3.22 -16.04 -7.67
C LEU A 104 2.97 -17.48 -7.19
N LYS A 105 3.55 -18.44 -7.91
CA LYS A 105 3.61 -19.86 -7.56
C LYS A 105 5.02 -20.43 -7.79
N ALA A 106 5.25 -21.66 -7.33
CA ALA A 106 6.52 -22.37 -7.57
C ALA A 106 6.83 -22.45 -9.07
N GLY A 107 8.09 -22.16 -9.43
CA GLY A 107 8.56 -22.04 -10.81
C GLY A 107 8.45 -20.64 -11.41
N ASP A 108 7.75 -19.70 -10.77
CA ASP A 108 7.74 -18.30 -11.21
C ASP A 108 9.03 -17.56 -10.82
N ARG A 109 9.19 -16.35 -11.38
CA ARG A 109 10.40 -15.55 -11.26
C ARG A 109 10.15 -14.09 -10.88
N VAL A 110 10.97 -13.57 -9.96
CA VAL A 110 10.96 -12.18 -9.49
C VAL A 110 12.28 -11.47 -9.81
N VAL A 111 12.19 -10.28 -10.42
CA VAL A 111 13.32 -9.38 -10.62
C VAL A 111 13.19 -8.18 -9.68
N ALA A 112 14.16 -7.97 -8.79
CA ALA A 112 14.07 -6.91 -7.77
C ALA A 112 15.27 -5.95 -7.83
N ALA A 113 15.05 -4.70 -7.43
CA ALA A 113 16.13 -3.75 -7.23
C ALA A 113 17.04 -4.22 -6.07
N THR A 114 18.35 -3.97 -6.17
CA THR A 114 19.27 -4.23 -5.05
C THR A 114 18.99 -3.33 -3.84
N ALA A 115 18.59 -2.09 -4.09
CA ALA A 115 18.27 -1.09 -3.08
C ALA A 115 16.80 -1.18 -2.67
N LEU A 116 16.53 -2.04 -1.69
CA LEU A 116 15.22 -2.21 -1.05
C LEU A 116 15.38 -2.13 0.46
N PHE A 117 14.29 -1.84 1.15
CA PHE A 117 14.21 -1.99 2.59
C PHE A 117 14.65 -3.41 3.00
N GLY A 118 15.39 -3.50 4.12
CA GLY A 118 16.07 -4.75 4.53
C GLY A 118 15.12 -5.95 4.60
N SER A 119 13.91 -5.76 5.12
CA SER A 119 12.91 -6.83 5.21
C SER A 119 12.34 -7.23 3.84
N CYS A 120 12.13 -6.27 2.92
CA CYS A 120 11.74 -6.57 1.54
C CYS A 120 12.82 -7.40 0.84
N ARG A 121 14.08 -6.99 0.97
CA ARG A 121 15.22 -7.74 0.46
C ARG A 121 15.29 -9.15 1.04
N TRP A 122 15.05 -9.30 2.34
CA TRP A 122 15.07 -10.60 2.99
C TRP A 122 14.01 -11.55 2.45
N ILE A 123 12.78 -11.06 2.21
CA ILE A 123 11.69 -11.85 1.61
C ILE A 123 12.12 -12.39 0.24
N ILE A 124 12.60 -11.49 -0.65
CA ILE A 124 13.02 -11.87 -2.00
C ILE A 124 14.21 -12.83 -1.98
N ALA A 125 15.22 -12.57 -1.15
CA ALA A 125 16.45 -13.37 -1.14
C ALA A 125 16.34 -14.72 -0.43
N ASN A 126 15.47 -14.84 0.59
CA ASN A 126 15.46 -16.00 1.48
C ASN A 126 14.10 -16.70 1.57
N GLN A 127 13.00 -15.96 1.49
CA GLN A 127 11.67 -16.54 1.65
C GLN A 127 11.11 -17.06 0.33
N MET A 128 11.27 -16.30 -0.76
CA MET A 128 10.78 -16.70 -2.09
C MET A 128 11.42 -17.99 -2.61
N PRO A 129 12.75 -18.20 -2.50
CA PRO A 129 13.37 -19.47 -2.94
C PRO A 129 12.84 -20.69 -2.20
N LYS A 130 12.42 -20.55 -0.93
CA LYS A 130 11.81 -21.65 -0.16
C LYS A 130 10.44 -22.07 -0.70
N PHE A 131 9.75 -21.18 -1.43
CA PHE A 131 8.50 -21.49 -2.13
C PHE A 131 8.72 -21.89 -3.59
N GLY A 132 9.98 -22.15 -3.99
CA GLY A 132 10.33 -22.54 -5.36
C GLY A 132 10.24 -21.39 -6.37
N ILE A 133 10.28 -20.14 -5.91
CA ILE A 133 10.27 -18.94 -6.77
C ILE A 133 11.72 -18.53 -7.03
N GLU A 134 12.10 -18.38 -8.31
CA GLU A 134 13.41 -17.86 -8.71
C GLU A 134 13.48 -16.35 -8.43
N THR A 135 14.59 -15.87 -7.89
CA THR A 135 14.80 -14.44 -7.65
C THR A 135 16.13 -13.95 -8.18
N VAL A 136 16.12 -12.74 -8.75
CA VAL A 136 17.33 -12.04 -9.22
C VAL A 136 17.30 -10.59 -8.76
N PHE A 137 18.48 -10.06 -8.44
CA PHE A 137 18.66 -8.66 -8.09
C PHE A 137 19.41 -7.90 -9.18
N VAL A 138 18.98 -6.68 -9.47
CA VAL A 138 19.61 -5.77 -10.44
C VAL A 138 19.88 -4.39 -9.82
N ASP A 139 20.90 -3.67 -10.30
CA ASP A 139 21.09 -2.26 -9.92
C ASP A 139 19.90 -1.46 -10.44
N GLY A 140 19.18 -0.78 -9.54
CA GLY A 140 17.97 -0.03 -9.88
C GLY A 140 18.21 1.07 -10.92
N ALA A 141 19.45 1.54 -11.08
CA ALA A 141 19.82 2.55 -12.07
C ALA A 141 20.27 1.99 -13.44
N ASP A 142 20.40 0.66 -13.58
CA ASP A 142 20.85 -0.02 -14.79
C ASP A 142 19.66 -0.57 -15.58
N LEU A 143 19.16 0.22 -16.53
CA LEU A 143 18.00 -0.14 -17.36
C LEU A 143 18.28 -1.33 -18.30
N ASP A 144 19.54 -1.52 -18.73
CA ASP A 144 19.92 -2.63 -19.59
C ASP A 144 19.92 -3.95 -18.81
N ALA A 145 20.32 -3.91 -17.53
CA ALA A 145 20.17 -5.05 -16.62
C ALA A 145 18.70 -5.42 -16.38
N TRP A 146 17.83 -4.43 -16.14
CA TRP A 146 16.39 -4.67 -16.03
C TRP A 146 15.83 -5.35 -17.27
N LYS A 147 16.08 -4.78 -18.46
CA LYS A 147 15.59 -5.33 -19.72
C LYS A 147 16.05 -6.76 -19.93
N ARG A 148 17.36 -7.01 -19.81
CA ARG A 148 17.94 -8.35 -20.00
C ARG A 148 17.33 -9.39 -19.05
N GLU A 149 17.11 -9.04 -17.78
CA GLU A 149 16.54 -10.00 -16.83
C GLU A 149 15.03 -10.19 -17.02
N ILE A 150 14.27 -9.16 -17.38
CA ILE A 150 12.84 -9.29 -17.69
C ILE A 150 12.63 -10.13 -18.96
N ASP A 151 13.47 -9.96 -19.99
CA ASP A 151 13.38 -10.70 -21.26
C ASP A 151 13.60 -12.22 -21.11
N LYS A 152 14.20 -12.67 -20.00
CA LYS A 152 14.33 -14.11 -19.66
C LYS A 152 13.05 -14.72 -19.07
N GLY A 153 12.02 -13.91 -18.83
CA GLY A 153 10.81 -14.29 -18.09
C GLY A 153 10.80 -13.67 -16.70
N CYS A 154 9.68 -13.04 -16.35
CA CYS A 154 9.48 -12.38 -15.05
C CYS A 154 7.98 -12.16 -14.82
N GLN A 155 7.47 -12.62 -13.68
CA GLN A 155 6.07 -12.44 -13.28
C GLN A 155 5.88 -11.21 -12.40
N LEU A 156 6.91 -10.82 -11.65
CA LEU A 156 6.83 -9.68 -10.73
C LEU A 156 8.15 -8.91 -10.65
N VAL A 157 8.04 -7.59 -10.70
CA VAL A 157 9.14 -6.65 -10.47
C VAL A 157 8.92 -5.93 -9.14
N LEU A 158 9.97 -5.84 -8.31
CA LEU A 158 9.94 -5.06 -7.06
C LEU A 158 10.98 -3.94 -7.06
N ILE A 159 10.50 -2.71 -6.87
CA ILE A 159 11.31 -1.48 -6.79
C ILE A 159 10.84 -0.60 -5.63
N GLU A 160 11.74 0.21 -5.09
CA GLU A 160 11.43 1.25 -4.10
C GLU A 160 11.95 2.61 -4.57
N SER A 161 11.14 3.67 -4.42
CA SER A 161 11.48 5.02 -4.84
C SER A 161 10.95 6.08 -3.86
N PRO A 162 11.81 6.96 -3.30
CA PRO A 162 13.27 6.82 -3.27
C PRO A 162 13.69 5.64 -2.37
N ALA A 163 14.74 4.91 -2.75
CA ALA A 163 15.26 3.79 -1.96
C ALA A 163 15.78 4.22 -0.58
N ASN A 164 15.65 3.34 0.41
CA ASN A 164 16.06 3.59 1.80
C ASN A 164 16.76 2.34 2.42
N PRO A 165 18.00 2.45 2.93
CA PRO A 165 18.89 3.61 2.95
C PRO A 165 19.37 3.99 1.54
N LYS A 166 19.68 5.28 1.33
CA LYS A 166 20.11 5.80 0.03
C LYS A 166 21.35 5.05 -0.46
N SER A 167 21.32 4.58 -1.71
CA SER A 167 22.52 4.04 -2.34
C SER A 167 23.53 5.18 -2.60
N PRO A 168 24.84 4.98 -2.36
CA PRO A 168 25.87 6.01 -2.56
C PRO A 168 25.94 6.58 -3.99
N ARG A 169 25.41 5.86 -4.99
CA ARG A 169 25.37 6.32 -6.40
C ARG A 169 24.28 7.36 -6.68
N SER A 170 23.19 7.39 -5.91
CA SER A 170 22.12 8.38 -6.08
C SER A 170 22.59 9.83 -5.83
N GLU A 171 23.70 9.99 -5.10
CA GLU A 171 24.32 11.27 -4.77
C GLU A 171 25.10 11.87 -5.96
N LYS A 172 25.82 11.02 -6.72
CA LYS A 172 26.67 11.48 -7.83
C LYS A 172 25.92 12.06 -9.02
N LYS A 173 24.64 11.72 -9.20
CA LYS A 173 23.79 12.27 -10.27
C LYS A 173 22.96 13.48 -9.84
N ARG A 174 22.71 13.67 -8.53
CA ARG A 174 21.81 14.72 -8.03
C ARG A 174 22.52 16.02 -7.63
N THR A 175 23.83 16.00 -7.40
CA THR A 175 24.62 17.19 -7.07
C THR A 175 24.90 18.16 -8.23
N LYS A 176 24.30 17.96 -9.41
CA LYS A 176 24.29 18.97 -10.50
C LYS A 176 22.95 19.72 -10.67
N SER A 177 21.97 19.48 -9.81
CA SER A 177 20.73 20.27 -9.78
C SER A 177 20.85 21.40 -8.77
N LYS A 178 21.17 22.61 -9.27
CA LYS A 178 21.07 23.89 -8.55
C LYS A 178 19.63 24.12 -8.08
N PHE A 179 19.23 23.67 -6.89
CA PHE A 179 18.08 24.24 -6.18
C PHE A 179 18.24 23.99 -4.68
N TYR A 180 18.14 25.07 -3.89
CA TYR A 180 18.33 25.27 -2.44
C TYR A 180 19.70 25.83 -1.97
N PRO A 181 19.85 27.16 -1.84
CA PRO A 181 20.99 27.80 -1.18
C PRO A 181 20.84 28.13 0.32
N GLU A 182 19.69 27.99 0.99
CA GLU A 182 19.51 28.68 2.30
C GLU A 182 18.85 27.88 3.44
N TYR A 183 19.37 26.71 3.81
CA TYR A 183 18.99 26.09 5.09
C TYR A 183 20.17 25.56 5.93
N SER A 184 21.41 25.90 5.58
CA SER A 184 22.61 25.46 6.32
C SER A 184 23.07 26.42 7.43
N LYS A 185 22.27 27.41 7.84
CA LYS A 185 22.65 28.41 8.87
C LYS A 185 21.85 28.39 10.16
N VAL A 186 21.04 27.38 10.44
CA VAL A 186 20.40 27.25 11.76
C VAL A 186 21.31 26.42 12.66
N LYS A 187 22.05 27.09 13.56
CA LYS A 187 22.73 26.42 14.67
C LYS A 187 21.68 25.73 15.57
N PRO A 188 21.89 24.48 16.00
CA PRO A 188 21.00 23.85 16.96
C PRO A 188 21.03 24.61 18.30
N PRO A 189 19.89 24.73 19.01
CA PRO A 189 19.85 25.37 20.31
C PRO A 189 20.64 24.53 21.33
N GLU A 190 21.38 25.23 22.18
CA GLU A 190 22.19 24.62 23.25
C GLU A 190 21.29 23.86 24.23
N HIS A 191 21.67 22.62 24.53
CA HIS A 191 21.06 21.82 25.58
C HIS A 191 21.14 22.56 26.92
N ARG A 192 19.99 22.97 27.46
CA ARG A 192 19.85 23.21 28.89
C ARG A 192 19.43 21.91 29.55
N SER A 193 20.36 21.34 30.29
CA SER A 193 20.10 20.31 31.30
C SER A 193 19.20 20.86 32.39
N VAL A 194 18.04 20.23 32.58
CA VAL A 194 17.34 20.11 33.88
C VAL A 194 16.80 18.70 33.96
#